data_AF-A0A357C3E7-F1
#
_entry.id   AF-A0A357C3E7-F1
#
_cell.length_a   1.000
_cell.length_b   1.000
_cell.length_c   1.000
_cell.angle_alpha   90.00
_cell.angle_beta   90.00
_cell.angle_gamma   90.00
#
_symmetry.space_group_name_H-M   'P 1'
#
loop_
_entity.id
_entity.type
_entity.pdbx_description
1 polymer ?
#
loop_
_entity_poly.entity_id
_entity_poly.type
_entity_poly.pdbx_seq_one_letter_code
_entity_poly.pdbx_strand_id
1 'polypeptide(L)'
;METVAPFKEIIEEIKLNGGEAVKYCYQCGKCDTVCPWNKIIKFSMRKLIREATFGISEIEREEIWRCTTCGKCPQQCPRDVKQINDMIALRRMATGYGVFPASVKTVRTISGGLNSQGNPFGEDRNTRADWAEGLSVKPFTEGMEILYFPGCYLSYDPRLKKVARATANILNKAGVDFGILGVKENCCGESIRKTGDE
;
A
#
# COMPACT_ATOMS: atom_id res chain seq x y z
N MET A 1 5.00 -9.64 33.87
CA MET A 1 4.22 -9.99 32.67
C MET A 1 2.81 -10.18 33.17
N GLU A 2 1.94 -9.18 33.01
CA GLU A 2 0.54 -9.31 33.43
C GLU A 2 -0.16 -10.30 32.51
N THR A 3 -0.88 -11.25 33.10
CA THR A 3 -1.63 -12.26 32.35
C THR A 3 -2.92 -11.62 31.87
N VAL A 4 -2.90 -11.04 30.68
CA VAL A 4 -4.09 -10.46 30.06
C VAL A 4 -4.94 -11.60 29.49
N ALA A 5 -6.19 -11.72 29.93
CA ALA A 5 -7.13 -12.65 29.31
C ALA A 5 -7.36 -12.22 27.84
N PRO A 6 -7.41 -13.14 26.86
CA PRO A 6 -7.59 -12.76 25.46
C PRO A 6 -8.92 -12.00 25.25
N PHE A 7 -8.87 -10.87 24.53
CA PHE A 7 -10.06 -10.11 24.14
C PHE A 7 -10.70 -10.75 22.91
N LYS A 8 -11.71 -11.59 23.12
CA LYS A 8 -12.32 -12.43 22.07
C LYS A 8 -12.94 -11.62 20.95
N GLU A 9 -13.60 -10.52 21.29
CA GLU A 9 -14.28 -9.63 20.34
C GLU A 9 -13.26 -9.03 19.34
N ILE A 10 -12.12 -8.57 19.85
CA ILE A 10 -11.05 -8.00 19.02
C ILE A 10 -10.39 -9.08 18.16
N ILE A 11 -10.21 -10.30 18.67
CA ILE A 11 -9.68 -11.42 17.89
C ILE A 11 -10.59 -11.74 16.68
N GLU A 12 -11.90 -11.79 16.89
CA GLU A 12 -12.84 -12.00 15.79
C GLU A 12 -12.83 -10.83 14.79
N GLU A 13 -12.68 -9.60 15.26
CA GLU A 13 -12.57 -8.45 14.36
C GLU A 13 -11.28 -8.49 13.52
N ILE A 14 -10.14 -8.84 14.12
CA ILE A 14 -8.88 -9.06 13.40
C ILE A 14 -9.07 -10.12 12.31
N LYS A 15 -9.77 -11.21 12.64
CA LYS A 15 -10.09 -12.28 11.69
C LYS A 15 -10.98 -11.78 10.55
N LEU A 16 -12.04 -11.01 10.83
CA LEU A 16 -12.91 -10.41 9.82
C LEU A 16 -12.14 -9.50 8.85
N ASN A 17 -11.10 -8.82 9.35
CA ASN A 17 -10.21 -7.98 8.53
C ASN A 17 -9.10 -8.77 7.81
N GLY A 18 -9.06 -10.10 7.93
CA GLY A 18 -8.13 -10.99 7.24
C GLY A 18 -6.86 -11.36 8.01
N GLY A 19 -6.81 -11.11 9.32
CA GLY A 19 -5.68 -11.41 10.20
C GLY A 19 -5.76 -12.76 10.92
N GLU A 20 -6.43 -13.77 10.35
CA GLU A 20 -6.65 -15.06 11.03
C GLU A 20 -5.34 -15.84 11.30
N ALA A 21 -4.32 -15.63 10.47
CA ALA A 21 -3.11 -16.43 10.46
C ALA A 21 -2.18 -16.16 11.66
N VAL A 22 -2.44 -15.09 12.43
CA VAL A 22 -1.74 -14.79 13.69
C VAL A 22 -1.70 -15.99 14.65
N LYS A 23 -2.77 -16.80 14.67
CA LYS A 23 -2.90 -17.98 15.55
C LYS A 23 -1.87 -19.08 15.29
N TYR A 24 -1.24 -19.10 14.11
CA TYR A 24 -0.22 -20.09 13.77
C TYR A 24 1.16 -19.74 14.35
N CYS A 25 1.33 -18.54 14.89
CA CYS A 25 2.60 -18.04 15.38
C CYS A 25 3.00 -18.66 16.72
N TYR A 26 4.06 -19.47 16.70
CA TYR A 26 4.76 -20.01 17.87
C TYR A 26 5.93 -19.16 18.40
N GLN A 27 6.00 -17.88 18.04
CA GLN A 27 6.93 -16.90 18.63
C GLN A 27 8.45 -17.14 18.45
N CYS A 28 8.88 -17.83 17.38
CA CYS A 28 10.32 -18.09 17.13
C CYS A 28 11.22 -16.84 16.90
N GLY A 29 10.64 -15.67 16.58
CA GLY A 29 11.41 -14.43 16.40
C GLY A 29 12.12 -14.25 15.06
N LYS A 30 12.02 -15.19 14.12
CA LYS A 30 12.63 -15.08 12.78
C LYS A 30 12.23 -13.79 12.06
N CYS A 31 10.97 -13.37 12.19
CA CYS A 31 10.46 -12.14 11.58
C CYS A 31 11.17 -10.87 12.09
N ASP A 32 11.59 -10.83 13.36
CA ASP A 32 12.34 -9.71 13.91
C ASP A 32 13.78 -9.70 13.40
N THR A 33 14.42 -10.87 13.32
CA THR A 33 15.82 -11.00 12.87
C THR A 33 16.00 -10.61 11.41
N VAL A 34 15.01 -10.90 10.55
CA VAL A 34 15.07 -10.56 9.12
C VAL A 34 14.50 -9.19 8.79
N CYS A 35 13.88 -8.50 9.77
CA CYS A 35 13.28 -7.21 9.54
C CYS A 35 14.34 -6.14 9.28
N PRO A 36 14.32 -5.43 8.13
CA PRO A 36 15.30 -4.40 7.85
C PRO A 36 15.20 -3.21 8.81
N TRP A 37 14.02 -2.92 9.37
CA TRP A 37 13.82 -1.83 10.31
C TRP A 37 14.67 -1.94 11.56
N ASN A 38 14.93 -3.17 12.03
CA ASN A 38 15.76 -3.41 13.22
C ASN A 38 17.23 -3.01 13.07
N LYS A 39 17.66 -2.61 11.87
CA LYS A 39 18.97 -1.98 11.66
C LYS A 39 19.01 -0.50 12.02
N ILE A 40 17.83 0.15 12.11
CA ILE A 40 17.70 1.61 12.21
C ILE A 40 16.90 1.99 13.45
N ILE A 41 15.86 1.23 13.79
CA ILE A 41 15.00 1.48 14.94
C ILE A 41 14.49 0.16 15.53
N LYS A 42 14.17 0.16 16.82
CA LYS A 42 13.55 -0.99 17.47
C LYS A 42 12.13 -1.21 16.93
N PHE A 43 11.92 -2.34 16.27
CA PHE A 43 10.62 -2.75 15.73
C PHE A 43 10.46 -4.28 15.85
N SER A 44 9.40 -4.75 16.51
CA SER A 44 9.17 -6.19 16.66
C SER A 44 7.87 -6.60 15.99
N MET A 45 8.00 -7.25 14.83
CA MET A 45 6.88 -7.91 14.17
C MET A 45 6.36 -9.07 15.03
N ARG A 46 7.26 -9.78 15.71
CA ARG A 46 6.87 -10.87 16.62
C ARG A 46 5.95 -10.36 17.74
N LYS A 47 6.28 -9.21 18.34
CA LYS A 47 5.48 -8.55 19.38
C LYS A 47 4.09 -8.24 18.84
N LEU A 48 3.99 -7.56 17.69
CA LEU A 48 2.69 -7.20 17.09
C LEU A 48 1.82 -8.42 16.81
N ILE A 49 2.40 -9.50 16.27
CA ILE A 49 1.66 -10.76 16.06
C ILE A 49 1.21 -11.37 17.38
N ARG A 50 2.04 -11.28 18.44
CA ARG A 50 1.69 -11.80 19.77
C ARG A 50 0.53 -11.04 20.38
N GLU A 51 0.57 -9.71 20.30
CA GLU A 51 -0.48 -8.82 20.77
C GLU A 51 -1.79 -9.09 20.02
N ALA A 52 -1.74 -9.15 18.68
CA ALA A 52 -2.90 -9.50 17.85
C ALA A 52 -3.50 -10.87 18.20
N THR A 53 -2.67 -11.87 18.51
CA THR A 53 -3.14 -13.21 18.93
C THR A 53 -3.99 -13.16 20.22
N PHE A 54 -3.77 -12.16 21.06
CA PHE A 54 -4.51 -11.95 22.30
C PHE A 54 -5.62 -10.89 22.19
N GLY A 55 -5.85 -10.34 21.00
CA GLY A 55 -6.79 -9.22 20.82
C GLY A 55 -6.28 -7.90 21.38
N ILE A 56 -4.97 -7.77 21.57
CA ILE A 56 -4.32 -6.48 21.89
C ILE A 56 -3.98 -5.86 20.53
N SER A 57 -4.90 -5.08 19.97
CA SER A 57 -4.72 -4.52 18.62
C SER A 57 -3.97 -3.20 18.63
N GLU A 58 -4.27 -2.32 19.60
CA GLU A 58 -3.62 -1.01 19.82
C GLU A 58 -3.39 -0.25 18.51
N ILE A 59 -4.45 -0.21 17.70
CA ILE A 59 -4.48 0.28 16.32
C ILE A 59 -4.09 1.75 16.17
N GLU A 60 -4.16 2.51 17.26
CA GLU A 60 -3.71 3.89 17.38
C GLU A 60 -2.18 4.04 17.38
N ARG A 61 -1.45 2.95 17.66
CA ARG A 61 0.02 3.00 17.78
C ARG A 61 0.71 3.10 16.44
N GLU A 62 1.84 3.79 16.45
CA GLU A 62 2.67 3.96 15.26
C GLU A 62 3.30 2.63 14.78
N GLU A 63 3.50 1.64 15.67
CA GLU A 63 4.23 0.42 15.34
C GLU A 63 3.60 -0.36 14.18
N ILE A 64 2.26 -0.48 14.11
CA ILE A 64 1.60 -1.18 13.00
C ILE A 64 1.86 -0.50 11.65
N TRP A 65 2.12 0.81 11.64
CA TRP A 65 2.38 1.62 10.45
C TRP A 65 3.84 1.58 9.99
N ARG A 66 4.77 1.16 10.87
CA ARG A 66 6.20 1.03 10.51
C ARG A 66 6.45 -0.10 9.52
N CYS A 67 5.63 -1.15 9.48
CA CYS A 67 5.80 -2.24 8.52
C CYS A 67 5.78 -1.72 7.07
N THR A 68 6.89 -1.85 6.34
CA THR A 68 7.02 -1.38 4.93
C THR A 68 6.49 -2.38 3.91
N THR A 69 5.89 -3.48 4.37
CA THR A 69 5.38 -4.57 3.52
C THR A 69 6.43 -5.17 2.57
N CYS A 70 7.70 -5.18 2.97
CA CYS A 70 8.83 -5.60 2.11
C CYS A 70 8.93 -7.10 1.78
N GLY A 71 8.11 -7.96 2.38
CA GLY A 71 8.06 -9.40 2.07
C GLY A 71 9.09 -10.30 2.78
N LYS A 72 10.09 -9.77 3.47
CA LYS A 72 11.16 -10.61 4.07
C LYS A 72 10.68 -11.57 5.16
N CYS A 73 9.81 -11.12 6.07
CA CYS A 73 9.33 -11.95 7.17
C CYS A 73 8.45 -13.13 6.73
N PRO A 74 7.43 -12.97 5.85
CA PRO A 74 6.62 -14.12 5.42
C PRO A 74 7.42 -15.14 4.64
N GLN A 75 8.38 -14.72 3.79
CA GLN A 75 9.26 -15.63 3.05
C GLN A 75 10.10 -16.56 3.94
N GLN A 76 10.35 -16.16 5.19
CA GLN A 76 11.19 -16.89 6.13
C GLN A 76 10.37 -17.53 7.26
N CYS A 77 9.04 -17.43 7.21
CA CYS A 77 8.18 -17.90 8.27
C CYS A 77 7.95 -19.42 8.15
N PRO A 78 8.37 -20.24 9.14
CA PRO A 78 8.19 -21.69 9.10
C PRO A 78 6.74 -22.15 9.36
N ARG A 79 5.85 -21.22 9.70
CA ARG A 79 4.45 -21.46 10.06
C ARG A 79 3.45 -20.74 9.15
N ASP A 80 3.96 -20.09 8.10
CA ASP A 80 3.15 -19.36 7.12
C ASP A 80 2.13 -18.40 7.75
N VAL A 81 2.56 -17.65 8.76
CA VAL A 81 1.71 -16.72 9.55
C VAL A 81 1.16 -15.56 8.72
N LYS A 82 1.61 -15.33 7.49
CA LYS A 82 1.16 -14.20 6.63
C LYS A 82 1.26 -12.83 7.31
N GLN A 83 2.38 -12.54 7.98
CA GLN A 83 2.56 -11.35 8.82
C GLN A 83 2.20 -10.02 8.14
N ILE A 84 2.41 -9.89 6.84
CA ILE A 84 2.03 -8.68 6.10
C ILE A 84 0.51 -8.52 6.04
N ASN A 85 -0.21 -9.61 5.77
CA ASN A 85 -1.68 -9.59 5.74
C ASN A 85 -2.23 -9.28 7.13
N ASP A 86 -1.64 -9.85 8.19
CA ASP A 86 -2.04 -9.55 9.57
C ASP A 86 -1.86 -8.06 9.90
N MET A 87 -0.73 -7.46 9.49
CA MET A 87 -0.52 -6.01 9.72
C MET A 87 -1.47 -5.15 8.89
N ILE A 88 -1.79 -5.55 7.66
CA ILE A 88 -2.79 -4.85 6.86
C ILE A 88 -4.18 -5.01 7.48
N ALA A 89 -4.51 -6.16 8.07
CA ALA A 89 -5.76 -6.37 8.80
C ALA A 89 -5.91 -5.40 9.99
N LEU A 90 -4.85 -5.22 10.78
CA LEU A 90 -4.83 -4.20 11.84
C LEU A 90 -4.99 -2.77 11.29
N ARG A 91 -4.40 -2.47 10.14
CA ARG A 91 -4.57 -1.17 9.47
C ARG A 91 -5.98 -0.97 8.93
N ARG A 92 -6.64 -2.03 8.43
CA ARG A 92 -8.06 -1.97 8.03
C ARG A 92 -8.96 -1.62 9.20
N MET A 93 -8.73 -2.24 10.36
CA MET A 93 -9.42 -1.84 11.60
C MET A 93 -9.17 -0.36 11.94
N ALA A 94 -7.89 0.06 11.95
CA ALA A 94 -7.52 1.46 12.22
C ALA A 94 -8.23 2.43 11.27
N THR A 95 -8.21 2.14 9.97
CA THR A 95 -8.85 2.92 8.92
C THR A 95 -10.37 2.93 9.06
N GLY A 96 -11.00 1.78 9.32
CA GLY A 96 -12.44 1.66 9.52
C GLY A 96 -12.96 2.49 10.69
N TYR A 97 -12.18 2.59 11.77
CA TYR A 97 -12.47 3.49 12.90
C TYR A 97 -11.97 4.93 12.69
N GLY A 98 -11.30 5.21 11.58
CA GLY A 98 -10.68 6.50 11.30
C GLY A 98 -9.55 6.87 12.26
N VAL A 99 -8.91 5.91 12.92
CA VAL A 99 -7.85 6.13 13.90
C VAL A 99 -6.50 6.12 13.21
N PHE A 100 -5.78 7.24 13.25
CA PHE A 100 -4.46 7.37 12.61
C PHE A 100 -3.49 8.13 13.54
N PRO A 101 -2.28 7.59 13.80
CA PRO A 101 -1.24 8.35 14.47
C PRO A 101 -0.76 9.51 13.60
N ALA A 102 -0.08 10.48 14.23
CA ALA A 102 0.39 11.69 13.56
C ALA A 102 1.26 11.41 12.32
N SER A 103 2.06 10.34 12.35
CA SER A 103 2.96 9.94 11.25
C SER A 103 2.25 9.47 9.98
N VAL A 104 0.97 9.13 10.05
CA VAL A 104 0.17 8.65 8.91
C VAL A 104 -1.15 9.40 8.73
N LYS A 105 -1.30 10.56 9.38
CA LYS A 105 -2.51 11.39 9.27
C LYS A 105 -2.83 11.81 7.83
N THR A 106 -1.82 11.86 6.97
CA THR A 106 -1.93 12.18 5.54
C THR A 106 -2.72 11.14 4.74
N VAL A 107 -2.94 9.93 5.27
CA VAL A 107 -3.76 8.89 4.60
C VAL A 107 -5.15 9.42 4.28
N ARG A 108 -5.75 10.22 5.17
CA ARG A 108 -7.06 10.85 4.92
C ARG A 108 -7.05 11.79 3.71
N THR A 109 -6.00 12.60 3.58
CA THR A 109 -5.83 13.52 2.43
C THR A 109 -5.60 12.74 1.14
N ILE A 110 -4.80 11.67 1.19
CA ILE A 110 -4.56 10.79 0.05
C ILE A 110 -5.85 10.12 -0.41
N SER A 111 -6.64 9.56 0.52
CA SER A 111 -7.95 8.96 0.23
C SER A 111 -8.92 9.98 -0.37
N GLY A 112 -8.98 11.19 0.18
CA GLY A 112 -9.77 12.29 -0.39
C GLY A 112 -9.35 12.68 -1.81
N GLY A 113 -8.05 12.76 -2.09
CA GLY A 113 -7.52 13.03 -3.42
C GLY A 113 -7.84 11.92 -4.43
N LEU A 114 -7.79 10.66 -3.99
CA LEU A 114 -8.15 9.52 -4.83
C LEU A 114 -9.64 9.54 -5.20
N ASN A 115 -10.51 9.80 -4.23
CA ASN A 115 -11.96 9.86 -4.47
C ASN A 115 -12.36 11.04 -5.36
N SER A 116 -11.73 12.21 -5.18
CA SER A 116 -12.09 13.43 -5.92
C SER A 116 -11.37 13.58 -7.26
N GLN A 117 -10.06 13.34 -7.29
CA GLN A 117 -9.19 13.59 -8.45
C GLN A 117 -8.68 12.32 -9.12
N GLY A 118 -8.85 11.14 -8.51
CA GLY A 118 -8.31 9.89 -9.04
C GLY A 118 -6.79 9.75 -8.87
N ASN A 119 -6.17 10.56 -8.03
CA ASN A 119 -4.74 10.51 -7.74
C ASN A 119 -4.43 10.90 -6.28
N PRO A 120 -3.35 10.37 -5.69
CA PRO A 120 -3.03 10.58 -4.27
C PRO A 120 -2.45 11.97 -3.95
N PHE A 121 -2.16 12.79 -4.98
CA PHE A 121 -1.55 14.11 -4.82
C PHE A 121 -2.59 15.24 -4.71
N GLY A 122 -3.86 14.96 -5.05
CA GLY A 122 -4.90 15.98 -5.10
C GLY A 122 -4.75 16.95 -6.27
N GLU A 123 -3.90 16.63 -7.24
CA GLU A 123 -3.69 17.41 -8.46
C GLU A 123 -4.91 17.31 -9.38
N ASP A 124 -5.15 18.31 -10.22
CA ASP A 124 -6.25 18.30 -11.17
C ASP A 124 -6.18 17.07 -12.09
N ARG A 125 -7.28 16.33 -12.18
CA ARG A 125 -7.42 15.20 -13.10
C ARG A 125 -7.16 15.59 -14.56
N ASN A 126 -7.49 16.82 -14.96
CA ASN A 126 -7.37 17.25 -16.35
C ASN A 126 -5.90 17.39 -16.82
N THR A 127 -4.97 17.64 -15.90
CA THR A 127 -3.53 17.81 -16.20
C THR A 127 -2.76 16.49 -16.28
N ARG A 128 -3.45 15.36 -16.13
CA ARG A 128 -2.84 14.03 -16.01
C ARG A 128 -2.04 13.59 -17.23
N ALA A 129 -2.38 14.10 -18.41
CA ALA A 129 -1.74 13.80 -19.68
C ALA A 129 -0.72 14.85 -20.11
N ASP A 130 -0.53 15.94 -19.36
CA ASP A 130 0.35 17.07 -19.74
C ASP A 130 1.80 16.62 -19.95
N TRP A 131 2.24 15.56 -19.27
CA TRP A 131 3.55 14.98 -19.47
C TRP A 131 3.79 14.54 -20.93
N ALA A 132 2.74 14.29 -21.72
CA ALA A 132 2.82 13.81 -23.10
C ALA A 132 2.87 14.94 -24.14
N GLU A 133 2.78 16.21 -23.73
CA GLU A 133 2.80 17.35 -24.65
C GLU A 133 4.03 17.35 -25.57
N GLY A 134 3.81 17.57 -26.87
CA GLY A 134 4.87 17.50 -27.88
C GLY A 134 5.35 16.08 -28.23
N LEU A 135 4.67 15.03 -27.76
CA LEU A 135 4.91 13.65 -28.17
C LEU A 135 3.73 13.11 -29.00
N SER A 136 4.01 12.17 -29.89
CA SER A 136 2.97 11.41 -30.59
C SER A 136 2.36 10.36 -29.65
N VAL A 137 1.49 10.78 -28.73
CA VAL A 137 0.77 9.89 -27.82
C VAL A 137 -0.72 10.03 -28.07
N LYS A 138 -1.40 8.92 -28.35
CA LYS A 138 -2.83 8.90 -28.69
C LYS A 138 -3.68 8.47 -27.49
N PRO A 139 -4.95 8.88 -27.41
CA PRO A 139 -5.92 8.22 -26.54
C PRO A 139 -6.04 6.74 -26.91
N PHE A 140 -6.12 5.87 -25.90
CA PHE A 140 -6.30 4.44 -26.13
C PHE A 140 -7.68 4.13 -26.74
N THR A 141 -7.71 3.25 -27.73
CA THR A 141 -8.94 2.71 -28.34
C THR A 141 -8.86 1.19 -28.40
N GLU A 142 -10.02 0.53 -28.28
CA GLU A 142 -10.12 -0.92 -28.52
C GLU A 142 -9.57 -1.25 -29.92
N GLY A 143 -8.58 -2.13 -29.99
CA GLY A 143 -7.85 -2.46 -31.21
C GLY A 143 -6.38 -2.05 -31.22
N MET A 144 -5.96 -1.13 -30.33
CA MET A 144 -4.53 -0.86 -30.12
C MET A 144 -3.85 -2.05 -29.44
N GLU A 145 -2.57 -2.27 -29.78
CA GLU A 145 -1.77 -3.36 -29.23
C GLU A 145 -1.50 -3.17 -27.73
N ILE A 146 -1.18 -1.94 -27.32
CA ILE A 146 -0.76 -1.63 -25.95
C ILE A 146 -1.53 -0.46 -25.35
N LEU A 147 -2.03 -0.66 -24.13
CA LEU A 147 -2.35 0.44 -23.23
C LEU A 147 -1.12 0.78 -22.39
N TYR A 148 -0.58 1.98 -22.54
CA TYR A 148 0.41 2.50 -21.63
C TYR A 148 -0.30 3.20 -20.44
N PHE A 149 -0.08 2.67 -19.24
CA PHE A 149 -0.57 3.22 -17.97
C PHE A 149 0.60 3.84 -17.19
N PRO A 150 0.84 5.17 -17.27
CA PRO A 150 1.97 5.81 -16.59
C PRO A 150 1.82 5.84 -15.07
N GLY A 151 0.58 5.83 -14.56
CA GLY A 151 0.28 5.96 -13.14
C GLY A 151 0.54 7.37 -12.60
N CYS A 152 0.16 7.58 -11.33
CA CYS A 152 0.14 8.93 -10.75
C CYS A 152 1.53 9.57 -10.65
N TYR A 153 2.55 8.81 -10.25
CA TYR A 153 3.89 9.37 -10.07
C TYR A 153 4.47 9.90 -11.38
N LEU A 154 4.32 9.17 -12.48
CA LEU A 154 4.85 9.62 -13.77
C LEU A 154 3.98 10.71 -14.42
N SER A 155 2.67 10.74 -14.11
CA SER A 155 1.78 11.80 -14.56
C SER A 155 1.97 13.12 -13.81
N TYR A 156 2.28 13.09 -12.51
CA TYR A 156 2.22 14.29 -11.66
C TYR A 156 3.57 14.73 -11.07
N ASP A 157 4.47 13.83 -10.64
CA ASP A 157 5.75 14.23 -10.03
C ASP A 157 6.67 14.88 -11.09
N PRO A 158 7.02 16.17 -10.97
CA PRO A 158 7.83 16.88 -11.97
C PRO A 158 9.17 16.20 -12.28
N ARG A 159 9.76 15.51 -11.30
CA ARG A 159 11.05 14.83 -11.44
C ARG A 159 10.92 13.52 -12.23
N LEU A 160 9.73 12.92 -12.23
CA LEU A 160 9.47 11.60 -12.81
C LEU A 160 8.73 11.66 -14.15
N LYS A 161 8.11 12.78 -14.53
CA LYS A 161 7.51 12.99 -15.87
C LYS A 161 8.45 12.62 -17.03
N LYS A 162 9.75 12.86 -16.86
CA LYS A 162 10.79 12.47 -17.84
C LYS A 162 10.81 10.97 -18.16
N VAL A 163 10.45 10.11 -17.19
CA VAL A 163 10.41 8.66 -17.37
C VAL A 163 9.25 8.29 -18.29
N ALA A 164 8.05 8.86 -18.08
CA ALA A 164 6.94 8.59 -18.98
C ALA A 164 7.20 9.07 -20.41
N ARG A 165 7.82 10.24 -20.57
CA ARG A 165 8.25 10.76 -21.87
C ARG A 165 9.27 9.83 -22.55
N ALA A 166 10.25 9.33 -21.81
CA ALA A 166 11.24 8.39 -22.33
C ALA A 166 10.60 7.08 -22.79
N THR A 167 9.68 6.51 -22.00
CA THR A 167 8.91 5.31 -22.38
C THR A 167 8.12 5.54 -23.66
N ALA A 168 7.36 6.63 -23.76
CA ALA A 168 6.59 6.95 -24.95
C ALA A 168 7.47 7.14 -26.20
N ASN A 169 8.64 7.78 -26.06
CA ASN A 169 9.60 7.91 -27.17
C ASN A 169 10.13 6.57 -27.67
N ILE A 170 10.41 5.63 -26.75
CA ILE A 170 10.85 4.27 -27.12
C ILE A 170 9.75 3.55 -27.88
N LEU A 171 8.50 3.60 -27.39
CA LEU A 171 7.36 2.96 -28.06
C LEU A 171 7.12 3.54 -29.47
N ASN A 172 7.15 4.87 -29.59
CA ASN A 172 7.04 5.56 -30.87
C ASN A 172 8.16 5.14 -31.84
N LYS A 173 9.40 5.08 -31.38
CA LYS A 173 10.55 4.69 -32.21
C LYS A 173 10.51 3.21 -32.60
N ALA A 174 9.91 2.37 -31.76
CA ALA A 174 9.68 0.96 -32.04
C ALA A 174 8.49 0.72 -32.99
N GLY A 175 7.72 1.75 -33.33
CA GLY A 175 6.54 1.62 -34.19
C GLY A 175 5.39 0.86 -33.53
N VAL A 176 5.37 0.79 -32.20
CA VAL A 176 4.32 0.12 -31.44
C VAL A 176 3.04 0.94 -31.51
N ASP A 177 1.91 0.30 -31.77
CA ASP A 177 0.60 0.96 -31.68
C ASP A 177 0.11 0.98 -30.24
N PHE A 178 0.26 2.13 -29.58
CA PHE A 178 -0.13 2.30 -28.19
C PHE A 178 -0.95 3.58 -27.95
N GLY A 179 -1.72 3.54 -26.86
CA GLY A 179 -2.43 4.71 -26.35
C GLY A 179 -2.39 4.82 -24.84
N ILE A 180 -2.94 5.92 -24.32
CA ILE A 180 -3.09 6.19 -22.89
C ILE A 180 -4.55 6.48 -22.53
N LEU A 181 -4.92 6.30 -21.26
CA LEU A 181 -6.26 6.64 -20.78
C LEU A 181 -6.46 8.15 -20.53
N GLY A 182 -5.37 8.91 -20.36
CA GLY A 182 -5.43 10.34 -20.06
C GLY A 182 -6.27 10.62 -18.82
N VAL A 183 -7.27 11.50 -18.93
CA VAL A 183 -8.18 11.87 -17.82
C VAL A 183 -9.04 10.72 -17.30
N LYS A 184 -9.19 9.64 -18.08
CA LYS A 184 -9.92 8.43 -17.66
C LYS A 184 -9.08 7.54 -16.72
N GLU A 185 -7.77 7.80 -16.61
CA GLU A 185 -6.90 7.01 -15.74
C GLU A 185 -7.11 7.34 -14.26
N ASN A 186 -7.45 6.32 -13.47
CA ASN A 186 -7.41 6.39 -12.01
C ASN A 186 -6.10 5.81 -11.47
N CYS A 187 -5.74 6.19 -10.25
CA CYS A 187 -4.64 5.56 -9.51
C CYS A 187 -4.85 4.04 -9.40
N CYS A 188 -3.76 3.28 -9.36
CA CYS A 188 -3.79 1.84 -9.09
C CYS A 188 -4.16 1.46 -7.65
N GLY A 189 -4.37 2.44 -6.75
CA GLY A 189 -4.82 2.21 -5.38
C GLY A 189 -3.75 1.67 -4.42
N GLU A 190 -2.52 1.44 -4.85
CA GLU A 190 -1.49 0.79 -4.01
C GLU A 190 -1.24 1.52 -2.67
N SER A 191 -1.30 2.85 -2.66
CA SER A 191 -1.11 3.63 -1.43
C SER A 191 -2.20 3.40 -0.39
N ILE A 192 -3.48 3.35 -0.81
CA ILE A 192 -4.62 3.11 0.08
C ILE A 192 -4.76 1.64 0.45
N ARG A 193 -4.37 0.75 -0.48
CA ARG A 193 -4.29 -0.68 -0.24
C ARG A 193 -3.40 -1.02 0.95
N LYS A 194 -2.19 -0.43 0.98
CA LYS A 194 -1.24 -0.65 2.09
C LYS A 194 -1.71 -0.06 3.43
N THR A 195 -2.64 0.89 3.41
CA THR A 195 -3.21 1.51 4.61
C THR A 195 -4.50 0.83 5.05
N GLY A 196 -4.94 -0.22 4.35
CA GLY A 196 -6.19 -0.93 4.66
C GLY A 196 -7.45 -0.12 4.34
N ASP A 197 -7.37 0.79 3.35
CA ASP A 197 -8.49 1.58 2.83
C ASP A 197 -8.81 1.10 1.40
N GLU A 198 -9.01 -0.22 1.25
CA GLU A 198 -9.27 -0.90 -0.04
C GLU A 198 -10.75 -0.88 -0.42
#